data_AF-C6R994-F1
#
_entry.id   AF-C6R994-F1
#
_cell.length_a   1.000
_cell.length_b   1.000
_cell.length_c   1.000
_cell.angle_alpha   90.00
_cell.angle_beta   90.00
_cell.angle_gamma   90.00
#
_symmetry.space_group_name_H-M   'P 1'
#
loop_
_entity.id
_entity.type
_entity.pdbx_description
1 polymer ?
#
loop_
_entity_poly.entity_id
_entity_poly.type
_entity_poly.pdbx_seq_one_letter_code
_entity_poly.pdbx_strand_id
1 'polypeptide(L)'
;MSQTHEDPIQSAHEWLEEAARHLGLDPQEATALTREILDLTKDVAHNRSRPAAPLTAFLVGLASGNVEEARSNIDVLKQELQ
;
A
#
# COMPACT_ATOMS: atom_id res chain seq x y z
N MET A 1 -12.49 -30.60 9.65
CA MET A 1 -12.73 -29.27 9.05
C MET A 1 -11.40 -28.79 8.53
N SER A 2 -11.20 -28.84 7.21
CA SER A 2 -9.92 -28.47 6.60
C SER A 2 -9.73 -26.97 6.76
N GLN A 3 -8.70 -26.58 7.49
CA GLN A 3 -8.24 -25.20 7.55
C GLN A 3 -7.62 -24.91 6.18
N THR A 4 -8.37 -24.26 5.30
CA THR A 4 -7.81 -23.68 4.07
C THR A 4 -6.78 -22.65 4.53
N HIS A 5 -5.51 -22.87 4.23
CA HIS A 5 -4.47 -21.86 4.42
C HIS A 5 -4.75 -20.76 3.39
N GLU A 6 -5.54 -19.76 3.76
CA GLU A 6 -5.76 -18.57 2.94
C GLU A 6 -4.42 -17.89 2.70
N ASP A 7 -4.12 -17.61 1.43
CA ASP A 7 -2.95 -16.82 1.05
C ASP A 7 -3.06 -15.45 1.75
N PRO A 8 -2.09 -15.05 2.59
CA PRO A 8 -2.14 -13.77 3.30
C PRO A 8 -2.28 -12.55 2.39
N ILE A 9 -1.86 -12.66 1.12
CA ILE A 9 -2.03 -11.60 0.12
C ILE A 9 -3.49 -11.56 -0.36
N GLN A 10 -4.13 -12.71 -0.52
CA GLN A 10 -5.52 -12.78 -0.96
C GLN A 10 -6.45 -12.19 0.11
N SER A 11 -6.25 -12.53 1.39
CA SER A 11 -7.06 -11.97 2.48
C SER A 11 -6.85 -10.47 2.67
N ALA A 12 -5.61 -9.98 2.45
CA ALA A 12 -5.34 -8.55 2.45
C ALA A 12 -6.02 -7.82 1.28
N HIS A 13 -6.04 -8.44 0.08
CA HIS A 13 -6.71 -7.87 -1.08
C HIS A 13 -8.23 -7.78 -0.88
N GLU A 14 -8.86 -8.85 -0.41
CA GLU A 14 -10.29 -8.89 -0.09
C GLU A 14 -10.67 -7.84 0.95
N TRP A 15 -9.88 -7.70 2.02
CA TRP A 15 -10.07 -6.66 3.02
C TRP A 15 -9.92 -5.24 2.43
N LEU A 16 -8.90 -5.00 1.59
CA LEU A 16 -8.69 -3.69 0.96
C LEU A 16 -9.87 -3.28 0.08
N GLU A 17 -10.43 -4.22 -0.69
CA GLU A 17 -11.64 -3.94 -1.46
C GLU A 17 -12.84 -3.62 -0.58
N GLU A 18 -13.04 -4.34 0.53
CA GLU A 18 -14.12 -4.09 1.48
C GLU A 18 -13.97 -2.72 2.16
N ALA A 19 -12.77 -2.41 2.65
CA ALA A 19 -12.44 -1.12 3.22
C ALA A 19 -12.64 0.01 2.21
N ALA A 20 -12.24 -0.18 0.94
CA ALA A 20 -12.46 0.79 -0.13
C ALA A 20 -13.96 1.10 -0.32
N ARG A 21 -14.81 0.05 -0.35
CA ARG A 21 -16.27 0.22 -0.45
C ARG A 21 -16.83 1.00 0.75
N HIS A 22 -16.36 0.74 1.97
CA HIS A 22 -16.79 1.49 3.16
C HIS A 22 -16.39 2.96 3.13
N LEU A 23 -15.28 3.29 2.47
CA LEU A 23 -14.76 4.65 2.32
C LEU A 23 -15.28 5.36 1.06
N GLY A 24 -16.08 4.68 0.22
CA GLY A 24 -16.61 5.25 -1.02
C GLY A 24 -15.57 5.37 -2.14
N LEU A 25 -14.51 4.55 -2.10
CA LEU A 25 -13.46 4.49 -3.11
C LEU A 25 -13.73 3.38 -4.13
N ASP A 26 -13.21 3.52 -5.36
CA ASP A 26 -13.18 2.43 -6.33
C ASP A 26 -12.22 1.33 -5.84
N PRO A 27 -12.68 0.08 -5.63
CA PRO A 27 -11.81 -1.03 -5.23
C PRO A 27 -10.65 -1.29 -6.20
N GLN A 28 -10.83 -1.03 -7.50
CA GLN A 28 -9.76 -1.20 -8.49
C GLN A 28 -8.64 -0.18 -8.26
N GLU A 29 -8.99 1.09 -8.04
CA GLU A 29 -8.00 2.14 -7.72
C GLU A 29 -7.35 1.90 -6.35
N ALA A 30 -8.15 1.51 -5.35
CA ALA A 30 -7.68 1.27 -3.99
C ALA A 30 -6.67 0.11 -3.89
N THR A 31 -6.75 -0.86 -4.80
CA THR A 31 -5.83 -2.01 -4.84
C THR A 31 -4.72 -1.88 -5.89
N ALA A 32 -4.78 -0.86 -6.77
CA ALA A 32 -3.89 -0.69 -7.91
C ALA A 32 -2.39 -0.59 -7.57
N LEU A 33 -2.05 -0.09 -6.37
CA LEU A 33 -0.68 0.14 -5.91
C LEU A 33 -0.23 -0.80 -4.79
N THR A 34 -0.95 -1.91 -4.57
CA THR A 34 -0.69 -2.81 -3.44
C THR A 34 0.77 -3.27 -3.40
N ARG A 35 1.33 -3.72 -4.54
CA ARG A 35 2.71 -4.22 -4.58
C ARG A 35 3.72 -3.11 -4.35
N GLU A 36 3.52 -1.96 -4.99
CA GLU A 36 4.41 -0.81 -4.94
C GLU A 36 4.50 -0.20 -3.53
N ILE A 37 3.37 -0.13 -2.82
CA ILE A 37 3.30 0.31 -1.42
C ILE A 37 3.96 -0.72 -0.50
N LEU A 38 3.72 -2.03 -0.70
CA LEU A 38 4.37 -3.07 0.10
C LEU A 38 5.89 -3.08 -0.10
N ASP A 39 6.37 -2.86 -1.31
CA ASP A 39 7.80 -2.72 -1.59
C ASP A 39 8.39 -1.46 -0.94
N LEU A 40 7.72 -0.30 -1.08
CA LEU A 40 8.16 0.94 -0.44
C LEU A 40 8.22 0.79 1.10
N THR A 41 7.17 0.24 1.70
CA THR A 41 7.11 0.04 3.17
C THR A 41 8.19 -0.93 3.65
N LYS A 42 8.49 -1.98 2.88
CA LYS A 42 9.62 -2.89 3.14
C LYS A 42 10.95 -2.13 3.14
N ASP A 43 11.22 -1.31 2.12
CA ASP A 43 12.48 -0.58 2.01
C ASP A 43 12.63 0.47 3.12
N VAL A 44 11.57 1.21 3.44
CA VAL A 44 11.54 2.16 4.56
C VAL A 44 11.79 1.46 5.90
N ALA A 45 11.16 0.29 6.12
CA ALA A 45 11.31 -0.47 7.35
C ALA A 45 12.77 -0.93 7.56
N HIS A 46 13.46 -1.30 6.49
CA HIS A 46 14.86 -1.73 6.52
C HIS A 46 15.83 -0.56 6.66
N ASN A 47 15.64 0.52 5.90
CA ASN A 47 16.65 1.59 5.76
C ASN A 47 16.42 2.78 6.71
N ARG A 48 15.20 2.99 7.21
CA ARG A 48 14.85 4.11 8.09
C ARG A 48 14.41 3.65 9.46
N SER A 49 13.20 3.09 9.55
CA SER A 49 12.68 2.47 10.77
C SER A 49 11.35 1.76 10.50
N ARG A 50 11.04 0.72 11.29
CA ARG A 50 9.76 0.01 11.18
C ARG A 50 8.53 0.91 11.38
N PRO A 51 8.51 1.86 12.34
CA PRO A 51 7.38 2.80 12.46
C PRO A 51 7.22 3.75 11.27
N ALA A 52 8.32 4.10 10.58
CA ALA A 52 8.24 4.99 9.42
C ALA A 52 7.51 4.36 8.23
N ALA A 53 7.53 3.02 8.09
CA ALA A 53 6.91 2.34 6.96
C ALA A 53 5.40 2.66 6.76
N PRO A 54 4.51 2.44 7.75
CA PRO A 54 3.11 2.79 7.60
C PRO A 54 2.88 4.31 7.50
N LEU A 55 3.70 5.12 8.16
CA LEU A 55 3.60 6.59 8.09
C LEU A 55 3.95 7.11 6.69
N THR A 56 4.94 6.49 6.02
CA THR A 56 5.29 6.80 4.63
C THR A 56 4.16 6.45 3.67
N ALA A 57 3.53 5.27 3.84
CA ALA A 57 2.38 4.90 3.01
C ALA A 57 1.20 5.88 3.18
N PHE A 58 0.94 6.33 4.42
CA PHE A 58 -0.05 7.37 4.68
C PHE A 58 0.31 8.70 4.00
N LEU A 59 1.57 9.14 4.04
CA LEU A 59 2.02 10.36 3.37
C LEU A 59 1.88 10.31 1.85
N VAL A 60 2.17 9.16 1.22
CA VAL A 60 1.92 8.94 -0.20
C VAL A 60 0.44 9.16 -0.50
N GLY A 61 -0.47 8.53 0.25
CA GLY A 61 -1.90 8.73 0.07
C GLY A 61 -2.33 10.17 0.28
N LEU A 62 -1.84 10.83 1.33
CA LEU A 62 -2.17 12.21 1.67
C LEU A 62 -1.68 13.21 0.62
N ALA A 63 -0.56 12.93 -0.05
CA ALA A 63 0.04 13.80 -1.06
C ALA A 63 -0.51 13.57 -2.48
N SER A 64 -1.46 12.66 -2.67
CA SER A 64 -1.90 12.23 -4.01
C SER A 64 -3.39 12.47 -4.22
N GLY A 65 -3.76 13.02 -5.38
CA GLY A 65 -5.16 13.14 -5.80
C GLY A 65 -5.69 11.92 -6.55
N ASN A 66 -4.81 11.03 -7.04
CA ASN A 66 -5.15 9.84 -7.82
C ASN A 66 -3.99 8.81 -7.80
N VAL A 67 -4.22 7.66 -8.42
CA VAL A 67 -3.26 6.54 -8.50
C VAL A 67 -1.95 6.92 -9.22
N GLU A 68 -2.01 7.75 -10.25
CA GLU A 68 -0.81 8.13 -11.02
C GLU A 68 0.09 9.07 -10.21
N GLU A 69 -0.49 10.04 -9.53
CA GLU A 69 0.24 10.89 -8.58
C GLU A 69 0.82 10.07 -7.42
N ALA A 70 0.07 9.11 -6.89
CA ALA A 70 0.57 8.21 -5.84
C ALA A 70 1.74 7.36 -6.34
N ARG A 71 1.69 6.87 -7.57
CA ARG A 71 2.81 6.16 -8.22
C ARG A 71 4.03 7.06 -8.35
N SER A 72 3.87 8.30 -8.82
CA SER A 72 4.96 9.27 -8.92
C SER A 72 5.58 9.58 -7.55
N ASN A 73 4.76 9.78 -6.52
CA ASN A 73 5.22 10.00 -5.14
C ASN A 73 5.99 8.79 -4.58
N ILE A 74 5.56 7.56 -4.89
CA ILE A 74 6.29 6.34 -4.52
C ILE A 74 7.68 6.33 -5.19
N ASP A 75 7.76 6.66 -6.47
CA ASP A 75 9.03 6.66 -7.21
C ASP A 75 10.03 7.68 -6.65
N VAL A 76 9.56 8.89 -6.33
CA VAL A 76 10.38 9.92 -5.66
C VAL A 76 10.94 9.39 -4.34
N LEU A 77 10.11 8.78 -3.49
CA LEU A 77 10.56 8.27 -2.20
C LEU A 77 11.48 7.06 -2.32
N LYS A 78 11.29 6.21 -3.34
CA LYS A 78 12.20 5.09 -3.61
C LYS A 78 13.60 5.57 -3.99
N GLN A 79 13.73 6.68 -4.73
CA GLN A 79 15.03 7.25 -5.07
C GLN A 79 15.80 7.75 -3.83
N GLU A 80 15.10 8.28 -2.83
CA GLU A 80 15.70 8.74 -1.56
C GLU A 80 16.07 7.59 -0.58
N LEU A 81 15.68 6.36 -0.90
CA LEU A 81 15.99 5.15 -0.13
C LEU A 81 17.11 4.30 -0.76
N GLN A 82 17.58 4.67 -1.95
CA GLN A 82 18.75 4.08 -2.61
C GLN A 82 20.07 4.55 -2.00
#